data_AF-A0A8J6TW14-F1
#
_entry.id   AF-A0A8J6TW14-F1
#
_cell.length_a   1.000
_cell.length_b   1.000
_cell.length_c   1.000
_cell.angle_alpha   90.00
_cell.angle_beta   90.00
_cell.angle_gamma   90.00
#
_symmetry.space_group_name_H-M   'P 1'
#
loop_
_entity.id
_entity.type
_entity.pdbx_description
1 polymer ?
#
loop_
_entity_poly.entity_id
_entity_poly.type
_entity_poly.pdbx_seq_one_letter_code
_entity_poly.pdbx_strand_id
1 'polypeptide(L)'
;MSIFNKAKDSELLSKAKKMAGKLKDKPLDLIGDETLAEMIMAAVSKQEDVNKVLNEKGSNYRISDIEIEMGIPPKLIFGIRRKSENKEEDSSKMPLLKD
;
A
#
# COMPACT_ATOMS: atom_id res chain seq x y z
N MET A 1 -18.78 7.20 -13.60
CA MET A 1 -18.56 6.46 -12.35
C MET A 1 -17.38 7.11 -11.58
N SER A 2 -17.45 8.42 -11.22
CA SER A 2 -16.22 9.19 -10.88
C SER A 2 -16.31 10.15 -9.68
N ILE A 3 -17.42 10.19 -8.94
CA ILE A 3 -17.59 11.12 -7.80
C ILE A 3 -17.34 10.46 -6.44
N PHE A 4 -17.54 9.15 -6.32
CA PHE A 4 -17.33 8.41 -5.06
C PHE A 4 -15.83 8.24 -4.70
N ASN A 5 -14.94 8.16 -5.69
CA ASN A 5 -13.50 8.02 -5.43
C ASN A 5 -12.87 9.34 -4.93
N LYS A 6 -13.27 10.47 -5.51
CA LYS A 6 -12.71 11.79 -5.17
C LYS A 6 -12.99 12.22 -3.72
N ALA A 7 -14.14 11.84 -3.17
CA ALA A 7 -14.50 12.13 -1.78
C ALA A 7 -13.66 11.31 -0.78
N LYS A 8 -13.47 10.01 -1.04
CA LYS A 8 -12.61 9.14 -0.22
C LYS A 8 -11.15 9.56 -0.29
N ASP A 9 -10.65 9.93 -1.47
CA ASP A 9 -9.27 10.41 -1.66
C ASP A 9 -9.03 11.72 -0.90
N SER A 10 -10.01 12.63 -0.92
CA SER A 10 -9.95 13.91 -0.19
C SER A 10 -10.00 13.69 1.32
N GLU A 11 -10.80 12.74 1.80
CA GLU A 11 -10.89 12.40 3.22
C GLU A 11 -9.61 11.73 3.72
N LEU A 12 -9.06 10.76 2.97
CA LEU A 12 -7.78 10.10 3.28
C LEU A 12 -6.60 11.09 3.25
N LEU A 13 -6.56 11.98 2.26
CA LEU A 13 -5.55 13.04 2.18
C LEU A 13 -5.64 14.01 3.35
N SER A 14 -6.88 14.35 3.78
CA SER A 14 -7.09 15.21 4.94
C SER A 14 -6.64 14.54 6.24
N LYS A 15 -6.91 13.24 6.42
CA LYS A 15 -6.45 12.44 7.56
C LYS A 15 -4.93 12.31 7.57
N ALA A 16 -4.32 12.03 6.42
CA ALA A 16 -2.87 11.96 6.25
C ALA A 16 -2.19 13.29 6.59
N LYS A 17 -2.72 14.43 6.11
CA LYS A 17 -2.21 15.77 6.46
C LYS A 17 -2.35 16.08 7.96
N LYS A 18 -3.47 15.70 8.56
CA LYS A 18 -3.73 15.93 10.00
C LYS A 18 -2.82 15.07 10.88
N MET A 19 -2.57 13.81 10.49
CA MET A 19 -1.56 12.94 11.13
C MET A 19 -0.15 13.50 10.96
N ALA A 20 0.24 13.87 9.74
CA ALA A 20 1.56 14.45 9.47
C ALA A 20 1.81 15.73 10.29
N GLY A 21 0.79 16.58 10.47
CA GLY A 21 0.87 17.75 11.34
C GLY A 21 1.05 17.41 12.82
N LYS A 22 0.43 16.32 13.31
CA LYS A 22 0.56 15.87 14.71
C LYS A 22 1.88 15.17 15.02
N LEU A 23 2.57 14.65 14.01
CA LEU A 23 3.78 13.83 14.13
C LEU A 23 5.08 14.62 13.91
N LYS A 24 5.01 15.88 13.43
CA LYS A 24 6.19 16.68 13.08
C LYS A 24 7.15 16.97 14.24
N ASP A 25 6.63 17.03 15.47
CA ASP A 25 7.41 17.48 16.63
C ASP A 25 7.44 16.46 17.79
N LYS A 26 6.91 15.24 17.59
CA LYS A 26 6.86 14.22 18.65
C LYS A 26 8.02 13.23 18.52
N PRO A 27 8.82 13.04 19.59
CA PRO A 27 9.73 11.90 19.67
C PRO A 27 8.95 10.60 19.52
N LEU A 28 9.59 9.63 18.89
CA LEU A 28 9.03 8.31 18.58
C LEU A 28 8.55 7.54 19.80
N ASP A 29 9.23 7.68 20.92
CA ASP A 29 8.83 7.08 22.20
C ASP A 29 7.49 7.63 22.72
N LEU A 30 6.98 8.72 22.12
CA LEU A 30 5.68 9.32 22.41
C LEU A 30 4.63 9.01 21.33
N ILE A 31 4.98 8.27 20.28
CA ILE A 31 4.00 7.73 19.32
C ILE A 31 3.40 6.48 19.97
N GLY A 32 2.16 6.58 20.42
CA GLY A 32 1.45 5.44 20.97
C GLY A 32 1.15 4.38 19.92
N ASP A 33 1.04 3.13 20.35
CA ASP A 33 0.80 1.96 19.49
C ASP A 33 -0.39 2.14 18.53
N GLU A 34 -1.46 2.79 19.00
CA GLU A 34 -2.64 3.11 18.17
C GLU A 34 -2.26 3.99 16.96
N THR A 35 -1.42 5.01 17.17
CA THR A 35 -0.98 5.89 16.08
C THR A 35 -0.09 5.14 15.09
N LEU A 36 0.77 4.25 15.58
CA LEU A 36 1.60 3.40 14.72
C LEU A 36 0.73 2.43 13.90
N ALA A 37 -0.29 1.83 14.52
CA ALA A 37 -1.25 0.96 13.84
C ALA A 37 -2.02 1.71 12.74
N GLU A 38 -2.50 2.93 13.02
CA GLU A 38 -3.13 3.80 12.02
C GLU A 38 -2.19 4.10 10.85
N MET A 39 -0.90 4.36 11.12
CA MET A 39 0.11 4.60 10.08
C MET A 39 0.34 3.36 9.21
N ILE A 40 0.43 2.17 9.82
CA ILE A 40 0.59 0.90 9.09
C ILE A 40 -0.62 0.66 8.19
N MET A 41 -1.84 0.80 8.72
CA MET A 41 -3.07 0.63 7.94
C MET A 41 -3.14 1.62 6.77
N ALA A 42 -2.78 2.88 6.99
CA ALA A 42 -2.76 3.88 5.93
C ALA A 42 -1.72 3.56 4.85
N ALA A 43 -0.54 3.06 5.23
CA ALA A 43 0.51 2.67 4.30
C ALA A 43 0.08 1.48 3.42
N VAL A 44 -0.51 0.44 4.02
CA VAL A 44 -0.99 -0.74 3.31
C VAL A 44 -2.13 -0.38 2.36
N SER A 45 -3.12 0.38 2.83
CA SER A 45 -4.20 0.88 1.96
C SER A 45 -3.65 1.67 0.78
N LYS A 46 -2.62 2.51 1.00
CA LYS A 46 -1.98 3.25 -0.08
C LYS A 46 -1.27 2.35 -1.08
N GLN A 47 -0.58 1.31 -0.61
CA GLN A 47 0.03 0.30 -1.47
C GLN A 47 -1.02 -0.36 -2.37
N GLU A 48 -2.15 -0.80 -1.82
CA GLU A 48 -3.23 -1.46 -2.57
C GLU A 48 -3.79 -0.55 -3.67
N ASP A 49 -4.14 0.69 -3.32
CA ASP A 49 -4.67 1.67 -4.26
C ASP A 49 -3.68 1.98 -5.39
N VAL A 50 -2.40 2.21 -5.05
CA VAL A 50 -1.35 2.48 -6.05
C VAL A 50 -1.13 1.27 -6.95
N ASN A 51 -1.09 0.06 -6.39
CA ASN A 51 -0.92 -1.17 -7.16
C ASN A 51 -2.09 -1.43 -8.11
N LYS A 52 -3.32 -1.10 -7.70
CA LYS A 52 -4.50 -1.14 -8.57
C LYS A 52 -4.35 -0.17 -9.74
N VAL A 53 -3.97 1.08 -9.48
CA VAL A 53 -3.74 2.09 -10.54
C VAL A 53 -2.59 1.66 -11.47
N LEU A 54 -1.50 1.10 -10.95
CA LEU A 54 -0.39 0.58 -11.74
C LEU A 54 -0.86 -0.58 -12.65
N ASN A 55 -1.75 -1.43 -12.16
CA ASN A 55 -2.35 -2.51 -12.93
C ASN A 55 -3.24 -2.00 -14.07
N GLU A 56 -4.13 -1.06 -13.77
CA GLU A 56 -5.01 -0.43 -14.77
C GLU A 56 -4.22 0.28 -15.87
N LYS A 57 -3.01 0.77 -15.56
CA LYS A 57 -2.09 1.39 -16.52
C LYS A 57 -1.19 0.41 -17.27
N GLY A 58 -1.35 -0.91 -17.06
CA GLY A 58 -0.53 -1.93 -17.71
C GLY A 58 0.94 -1.95 -17.25
N SER A 59 1.25 -1.37 -16.08
CA SER A 59 2.60 -1.43 -15.53
C SER A 59 2.92 -2.86 -15.09
N ASN A 60 4.18 -3.28 -15.29
CA ASN A 60 4.70 -4.53 -14.75
C ASN A 60 5.30 -4.37 -13.35
N TYR A 61 5.25 -3.18 -12.74
CA TYR A 61 5.81 -2.91 -11.41
C TYR A 61 4.74 -2.75 -10.35
N ARG A 62 5.01 -3.25 -9.15
CA ARG A 62 4.15 -3.12 -7.97
C ARG A 62 4.99 -2.70 -6.77
N ILE A 63 4.39 -1.97 -5.85
CA ILE A 63 4.89 -1.88 -4.48
C ILE A 63 4.81 -3.28 -3.88
N SER A 64 5.95 -3.81 -3.46
CA SER A 64 6.10 -5.15 -2.88
C SER A 64 6.41 -5.12 -1.39
N ASP A 65 7.00 -4.01 -0.92
CA ASP A 65 7.50 -3.87 0.44
C ASP A 65 7.12 -2.47 0.97
N ILE A 66 6.82 -2.40 2.27
CA ILE A 66 6.61 -1.16 3.01
C ILE A 66 7.61 -1.15 4.15
N GLU A 67 8.35 -0.06 4.27
CA GLU A 67 9.22 0.21 5.41
C GLU A 67 8.80 1.54 6.05
N ILE A 68 8.71 1.55 7.39
CA ILE A 68 8.49 2.76 8.17
C ILE A 68 9.83 3.09 8.84
N GLU A 69 10.52 4.09 8.32
CA GLU A 69 11.73 4.63 8.92
C GLU A 69 11.31 5.57 10.06
N MET A 70 11.58 5.11 11.27
CA MET A 70 11.29 5.81 12.51
C MET A 70 12.31 6.94 12.73
N GLY A 71 12.10 8.08 12.07
CA GLY A 71 12.79 9.36 12.29
C GLY A 71 11.86 10.46 12.83
N ILE A 72 12.37 11.68 13.02
CA ILE A 72 11.54 12.87 13.33
C ILE A 72 11.58 13.82 12.14
N PRO A 73 10.53 13.89 11.30
CA PRO A 73 9.30 13.08 11.34
C PRO A 73 9.51 11.65 10.78
N PRO A 74 8.61 10.70 11.08
CA PRO A 74 8.66 9.36 10.50
C PRO A 74 8.54 9.41 8.98
N LYS A 75 9.21 8.50 8.28
CA LYS A 75 9.14 8.38 6.82
C LYS A 75 8.57 7.03 6.41
N LEU A 76 7.79 7.05 5.33
CA LEU A 76 7.27 5.85 4.69
C LEU A 76 8.03 5.61 3.39
N ILE A 77 8.60 4.42 3.24
CA ILE A 77 9.39 4.01 2.07
C ILE A 77 8.68 2.82 1.41
N PHE A 78 8.47 2.92 0.10
CA PHE A 78 7.87 1.85 -0.70
C PHE A 78 8.93 1.17 -1.55
N GLY A 79 9.13 -0.13 -1.34
CA GLY A 79 9.93 -0.97 -2.23
C GLY A 79 9.13 -1.33 -3.48
N ILE A 80 9.69 -1.07 -4.66
CA ILE A 80 9.02 -1.34 -5.94
C ILE A 80 9.77 -2.47 -6.64
N ARG A 81 9.03 -3.50 -7.05
CA ARG A 81 9.56 -4.64 -7.81
C ARG A 81 8.73 -4.91 -9.05
N ARG A 82 9.38 -5.46 -10.07
CA ARG A 82 8.67 -6.01 -11.23
C ARG A 82 7.93 -7.26 -10.78
N LYS A 83 6.64 -7.38 -11.12
CA LYS A 83 5.89 -8.62 -10.94
C LYS A 83 6.62 -9.69 -11.77
N SER A 84 7.10 -10.76 -11.14
CA SER A 84 7.60 -11.91 -11.87
C SER A 84 6.47 -12.42 -12.76
N GLU A 85 6.78 -12.81 -13.99
CA GLU A 85 5.85 -13.59 -14.81
C GLU A 85 5.70 -14.96 -14.15
N ASN A 86 4.96 -15.02 -13.04
CA ASN A 86 4.37 -16.28 -12.63
C ASN A 86 3.31 -16.53 -13.69
N LYS A 87 3.67 -17.33 -14.69
CA LYS A 87 2.70 -18.10 -15.46
C LYS A 87 1.75 -18.68 -14.41
N GLU A 88 0.51 -18.26 -14.44
CA GLU A 88 -0.56 -19.03 -13.84
C GLU A 88 -0.55 -20.35 -14.60
N GLU A 89 0.28 -21.29 -14.15
CA GLU A 89 0.13 -22.68 -14.50
C GLU A 89 -1.19 -23.10 -13.88
N ASP A 90 -2.22 -23.01 -14.72
CA ASP A 90 -3.54 -23.59 -14.54
C ASP A 90 -3.38 -25.03 -14.06
N SER A 91 -3.40 -25.21 -12.73
CA SER A 91 -3.31 -26.49 -12.05
C SER A 91 -4.55 -27.37 -12.26
N SER A 92 -5.43 -27.00 -13.20
CA SER A 92 -6.69 -27.70 -13.49
C SER A 92 -6.58 -28.72 -14.63
N LYS A 93 -5.43 -28.87 -15.30
CA LYS A 93 -5.24 -29.94 -16.30
C LYS A 93 -4.59 -31.18 -15.68
N MET A 94 -5.37 -31.98 -14.97
CA MET A 94 -5.05 -33.41 -14.82
C MET A 94 -5.13 -34.06 -16.22
N PRO A 95 -4.06 -34.69 -16.73
CA PRO A 95 -4.18 -35.52 -17.92
C PRO A 95 -4.99 -36.77 -17.57
N LEU A 96 -6.11 -36.98 -18.27
CA LEU A 96 -6.80 -38.26 -18.29
C LEU A 96 -5.80 -39.30 -18.81
N LEU A 97 -5.43 -40.28 -17.97
CA LEU A 97 -4.79 -41.50 -18.46
C LEU A 97 -5.76 -42.13 -19.47
N LYS A 98 -5.32 -42.24 -20.72
CA LYS A 98 -5.94 -43.14 -21.70
C LYS A 98 -5.31 -44.51 -21.50
N ASP A 99 -6.19 -45.44 -21.12
CA ASP A 99 -6.15 -46.91 -21.16
C ASP A 99 -4.86 -47.64 -20.81
#